data_AF-A0AAW6WRN5-F1
#
_entry.id   AF-A0AAW6WRN5-F1
#
_cell.length_a   1.000
_cell.length_b   1.000
_cell.length_c   1.000
_cell.angle_alpha   90.00
_cell.angle_beta   90.00
_cell.angle_gamma   90.00
#
_symmetry.space_group_name_H-M   'P 1'
#
loop_
_entity.id
_entity.type
_entity.pdbx_description
1 polymer ?
#
loop_
_entity_poly.entity_id
_entity_poly.type
_entity_poly.pdbx_seq_one_letter_code
_entity_poly.pdbx_strand_id
1 'polypeptide(L)'
;MFTHVMIGSNDLERARSFYDATFAALGGNPGEMDARGRLIYTHEGGRLMITKPIDGKPATAANGGTIGIAAATSDHVLAWHAAGTAHGGMAIESPPTERPNGSFVAYLRDPDGNKLTARTPPTK
;
A
#
# COMPACT_ATOMS: atom_id res chain seq x y z
N MET A 1 -2.58 13.77 -10.61
CA MET A 1 -1.37 14.58 -10.40
C MET A 1 -0.10 13.73 -10.37
N PHE A 2 -0.02 12.61 -9.64
CA PHE A 2 1.17 11.74 -9.69
C PHE A 2 1.14 10.78 -10.87
N THR A 3 2.27 10.58 -11.54
CA THR A 3 2.43 9.55 -12.59
C THR A 3 2.72 8.17 -11.99
N HIS A 4 3.42 8.13 -10.86
CA HIS A 4 3.69 6.96 -10.06
C HIS A 4 4.22 7.37 -8.68
N VAL A 5 4.17 6.43 -7.74
CA VAL A 5 4.84 6.50 -6.44
C VAL A 5 5.84 5.35 -6.37
N MET A 6 7.04 5.60 -5.85
CA MET A 6 8.05 4.57 -5.64
C MET A 6 8.53 4.59 -4.19
N ILE A 7 8.60 3.42 -3.58
CA ILE A 7 9.09 3.23 -2.21
C ILE A 7 10.12 2.12 -2.16
N GLY A 8 11.01 2.21 -1.17
CA GLY A 8 12.09 1.26 -0.98
C GLY A 8 11.61 0.02 -0.21
N SER A 9 12.20 -1.12 -0.54
CA SER A 9 12.11 -2.35 0.25
C SER A 9 13.49 -2.98 0.42
N ASN A 10 13.73 -3.58 1.59
CA ASN A 10 14.93 -4.36 1.86
C ASN A 10 14.81 -5.82 1.38
N ASP A 11 13.59 -6.28 1.08
CA ASP A 11 13.29 -7.64 0.64
C ASP A 11 12.07 -7.64 -0.30
N LEU A 12 12.33 -7.77 -1.60
CA LEU A 12 11.29 -7.71 -2.63
C LEU A 12 10.36 -8.92 -2.64
N GLU A 13 10.78 -10.08 -2.15
CA GLU A 13 9.90 -11.26 -2.07
C GLU A 13 8.91 -11.09 -0.92
N ARG A 14 9.40 -10.63 0.24
CA ARG A 14 8.54 -10.27 1.38
C ARG A 14 7.59 -9.14 1.03
N ALA A 15 8.08 -8.09 0.35
CA ALA A 15 7.22 -7.01 -0.13
C ALA A 15 6.19 -7.52 -1.14
N ARG A 16 6.57 -8.40 -2.09
CA ARG A 16 5.63 -9.01 -3.02
C ARG A 16 4.51 -9.74 -2.31
N SER A 17 4.79 -10.57 -1.31
CA SER A 17 3.74 -11.28 -0.58
C SER A 17 2.73 -10.32 0.06
N PHE A 18 3.19 -9.19 0.60
CA PHE A 18 2.34 -8.18 1.20
C PHE A 18 1.52 -7.40 0.15
N TYR A 19 2.19 -6.91 -0.89
CA TYR A 19 1.55 -6.06 -1.90
C TYR A 19 0.63 -6.86 -2.84
N ASP A 20 0.96 -8.11 -3.20
CA ASP A 20 0.07 -8.97 -3.99
C ASP A 20 -1.25 -9.23 -3.23
N ALA A 21 -1.17 -9.55 -1.93
CA ALA A 21 -2.35 -9.78 -1.11
C ALA A 21 -3.22 -8.53 -0.92
N THR A 22 -2.58 -7.38 -0.67
CA THR A 22 -3.31 -6.12 -0.45
C THR A 22 -3.93 -5.58 -1.74
N PHE A 23 -3.27 -5.71 -2.90
CA PHE A 23 -3.87 -5.32 -4.17
C PHE A 23 -4.98 -6.28 -4.60
N ALA A 24 -4.84 -7.59 -4.38
CA ALA A 24 -5.93 -8.54 -4.61
C ALA A 24 -7.18 -8.20 -3.78
N ALA A 25 -7.01 -7.80 -2.52
CA ALA A 25 -8.11 -7.37 -1.66
C ALA A 25 -8.83 -6.09 -2.13
N LEU A 26 -8.18 -5.27 -2.97
CA LEU A 26 -8.78 -4.11 -3.62
C LEU A 26 -9.44 -4.45 -4.98
N GLY A 27 -9.36 -5.72 -5.42
CA GLY A 27 -9.78 -6.14 -6.76
C GLY A 27 -8.72 -5.89 -7.85
N GLY A 28 -7.47 -5.64 -7.46
CA GLY A 28 -6.33 -5.46 -8.37
C GLY A 28 -5.63 -6.77 -8.74
N ASN A 29 -4.65 -6.64 -9.63
CA ASN A 29 -3.79 -7.75 -10.09
C ASN A 29 -2.51 -7.84 -9.24
N PRO A 30 -1.86 -9.03 -9.21
CA PRO A 30 -0.53 -9.18 -8.61
C PRO A 30 0.51 -8.31 -9.33
N GLY A 31 1.62 -8.04 -8.64
CA GLY A 31 2.66 -7.15 -9.13
C GLY A 31 3.54 -7.79 -10.21
N GLU A 32 3.92 -7.01 -11.20
CA GLU A 32 4.82 -7.43 -12.27
C GLU A 32 6.25 -6.94 -12.00
N MET A 33 7.25 -7.80 -12.26
CA MET A 33 8.66 -7.37 -12.25
C MET A 33 9.01 -6.78 -13.61
N ASP A 34 9.59 -5.59 -13.62
CA ASP A 34 10.19 -5.05 -14.84
C ASP A 34 11.62 -5.54 -15.07
N ALA A 35 12.19 -5.19 -16.23
CA ALA A 35 13.55 -5.54 -16.62
C ALA A 35 14.64 -4.98 -15.68
N ARG A 36 14.30 -4.05 -14.77
CA ARG A 36 15.21 -3.45 -13.78
C ARG A 36 15.03 -4.06 -12.39
N GLY A 37 14.20 -5.11 -12.26
CA GLY A 37 13.91 -5.78 -11.00
C GLY A 37 13.03 -4.96 -10.05
N ARG A 38 12.23 -4.03 -10.58
CA ARG A 38 11.25 -3.27 -9.80
C ARG A 38 9.91 -3.96 -9.85
N LEU A 39 9.26 -4.06 -8.71
CA LEU A 39 7.93 -4.64 -8.59
C LEU A 39 6.87 -3.55 -8.78
N ILE A 40 5.95 -3.75 -9.73
CA ILE A 40 5.01 -2.71 -10.18
C ILE A 40 3.58 -3.18 -9.97
N TYR A 41 2.79 -2.35 -9.29
CA TYR A 41 1.36 -2.50 -9.12
C TYR A 41 0.63 -1.38 -9.84
N THR A 42 -0.29 -1.76 -10.73
CA THR A 42 -1.17 -0.82 -11.43
C THR A 42 -2.62 -1.16 -11.10
N HIS A 43 -3.36 -0.17 -10.63
CA HIS A 43 -4.76 -0.34 -10.26
C HIS A 43 -5.51 0.99 -10.37
N GLU A 44 -6.66 1.01 -11.05
CA GLU A 44 -7.52 2.20 -11.19
C GLU A 44 -6.77 3.47 -11.63
N GLY A 45 -5.86 3.34 -12.59
CA GLY A 45 -5.03 4.44 -13.11
C GLY A 45 -3.88 4.89 -12.20
N GLY A 46 -3.76 4.34 -10.99
CA GLY A 46 -2.63 4.53 -10.09
C GLY A 46 -1.49 3.54 -10.35
N ARG A 47 -0.25 3.94 -10.05
CA ARG A 47 0.94 3.08 -10.13
C ARG A 47 1.81 3.20 -8.89
N LEU A 48 1.97 2.09 -8.15
CA LEU A 48 2.90 1.95 -7.02
C LEU A 48 4.04 1.02 -7.43
N MET A 49 5.27 1.44 -7.14
CA MET A 49 6.48 0.69 -7.48
C MET A 49 7.30 0.42 -6.23
N ILE A 50 7.75 -0.82 -6.05
CA ILE A 50 8.62 -1.24 -4.96
C ILE A 50 9.98 -1.61 -5.54
N THR A 51 11.05 -1.09 -4.94
CA THR A 51 12.41 -1.28 -5.44
C THR A 51 13.41 -1.44 -4.32
N LYS A 52 14.52 -2.11 -4.60
CA LYS A 52 15.74 -1.90 -3.81
C LYS A 52 16.24 -0.47 -4.04
N PRO A 53 16.70 0.26 -3.00
CA PRO A 53 17.24 1.62 -3.17
C PRO A 53 18.43 1.64 -4.14
N ILE A 54 18.43 2.61 -5.05
CA ILE A 54 19.42 2.69 -6.13
C ILE A 54 20.82 3.08 -5.63
N ASP A 55 20.92 3.72 -4.47
CA ASP A 55 22.19 4.10 -3.85
C ASP A 55 22.82 2.97 -3.01
N GLY A 56 22.18 1.79 -2.98
CA GLY A 56 22.63 0.61 -2.26
C GLY A 56 22.49 0.68 -0.74
N LYS A 57 21.92 1.76 -0.19
CA LYS A 57 21.65 1.86 1.25
C LYS A 57 20.38 1.10 1.62
N PRO A 58 20.21 0.73 2.90
CA PRO A 58 18.96 0.14 3.36
C PRO A 58 17.75 1.03 3.05
N ALA A 59 16.65 0.42 2.64
CA ALA A 59 15.38 1.11 2.49
C ALA A 59 14.91 1.59 3.87
N THR A 60 14.45 2.82 3.93
CA THR A 60 13.90 3.43 5.15
C THR A 60 12.58 4.11 4.85
N ALA A 61 11.66 4.05 5.81
CA ALA A 61 10.38 4.73 5.71
C ALA A 61 10.55 6.25 5.93
N ALA A 62 9.81 7.05 5.16
CA ALA A 62 9.77 8.49 5.37
C ALA A 62 8.98 8.82 6.66
N ASN A 63 9.63 9.43 7.65
CA ASN A 63 8.92 9.93 8.83
C ASN A 63 7.98 11.09 8.42
N GLY A 64 6.69 10.95 8.74
CA GLY A 64 5.62 11.84 8.26
C GLY A 64 5.10 11.53 6.85
N GLY A 65 5.76 10.65 6.10
CA GLY A 65 5.25 10.16 4.81
C GLY A 65 4.06 9.23 4.99
N THR A 66 3.07 9.31 4.09
CA THR A 66 1.95 8.36 4.02
C THR A 66 1.50 8.24 2.57
N ILE A 67 1.42 7.01 2.05
CA ILE A 67 0.89 6.75 0.70
C ILE A 67 -0.58 6.34 0.83
N GLY A 68 -1.46 7.11 0.22
CA GLY A 68 -2.89 6.83 0.16
C GLY A 68 -3.26 6.03 -1.08
N ILE A 69 -3.95 4.92 -0.87
CA ILE A 69 -4.49 4.02 -1.88
C ILE A 69 -6.01 4.21 -1.89
N ALA A 70 -6.57 4.49 -3.06
CA ALA A 70 -8.00 4.64 -3.22
C ALA A 70 -8.67 3.26 -3.13
N ALA A 71 -9.77 3.19 -2.40
CA ALA A 71 -10.63 2.02 -2.32
C ALA A 71 -12.05 2.41 -2.74
N ALA A 72 -12.72 1.56 -3.52
CA ALA A 72 -14.06 1.85 -4.01
C ALA A 72 -15.13 1.79 -2.90
N THR A 73 -14.94 0.91 -1.91
CA THR A 73 -15.92 0.62 -0.86
C THR A 73 -15.25 0.45 0.50
N SER A 74 -16.03 0.56 1.59
CA SER A 74 -15.56 0.22 2.94
C SER A 74 -15.10 -1.23 3.05
N ASP A 75 -15.75 -2.14 2.32
CA ASP A 75 -15.40 -3.56 2.30
C ASP A 75 -14.01 -3.79 1.71
N HIS A 76 -13.65 -3.08 0.64
CA HIS A 76 -12.29 -3.09 0.12
C HIS A 76 -11.27 -2.57 1.14
N VAL A 77 -11.60 -1.53 1.91
CA VAL A 77 -10.71 -1.03 2.98
C VAL A 77 -10.52 -2.06 4.09
N LEU A 78 -11.60 -2.73 4.51
CA LEU A 78 -11.55 -3.79 5.53
C LEU A 78 -10.75 -5.00 5.04
N ALA A 79 -11.01 -5.46 3.81
CA ALA A 79 -10.29 -6.56 3.19
C ALA A 79 -8.80 -6.24 3.02
N TRP A 80 -8.47 -5.03 2.56
CA TRP A 80 -7.10 -4.55 2.42
C TRP A 80 -6.36 -4.56 3.76
N HIS A 81 -7.01 -4.06 4.83
CA HIS A 81 -6.42 -4.04 6.16
C HIS A 81 -6.17 -5.45 6.69
N ALA A 82 -7.16 -6.35 6.58
CA ALA A 82 -7.04 -7.74 7.00
C ALA A 82 -5.93 -8.48 6.24
N ALA A 83 -5.91 -8.38 4.91
CA ALA A 83 -4.89 -8.99 4.07
C ALA A 83 -3.49 -8.47 4.42
N GLY A 84 -3.34 -7.15 4.56
CA GLY A 84 -2.05 -6.57 4.93
C GLY A 84 -1.54 -7.08 6.28
N THR A 85 -2.39 -7.17 7.31
CA THR A 85 -1.99 -7.73 8.61
C THR A 85 -1.64 -9.22 8.56
N ALA A 86 -2.33 -10.01 7.72
CA ALA A 86 -2.05 -11.43 7.55
C ALA A 86 -0.73 -11.69 6.80
N HIS A 87 -0.29 -10.73 5.97
CA HIS A 87 0.87 -10.86 5.09
C HIS A 87 2.04 -9.94 5.51
N GLY A 88 2.28 -9.82 6.82
CA GLY A 88 3.49 -9.20 7.37
C GLY A 88 3.45 -7.68 7.52
N GLY A 89 2.31 -7.05 7.22
CA GLY A 89 2.05 -5.67 7.59
C GLY A 89 1.66 -5.51 9.06
N MET A 90 1.78 -4.28 9.56
CA MET A 90 1.42 -3.94 10.94
C MET A 90 0.27 -2.94 10.95
N ALA A 91 -0.83 -3.31 11.62
CA ALA A 91 -1.91 -2.37 11.93
C ALA A 91 -1.40 -1.25 12.82
N ILE A 92 -1.76 -0.01 12.48
CA ILE A 92 -1.34 1.19 13.20
C ILE A 92 -2.51 2.17 13.31
N GLU A 93 -2.38 3.13 14.22
CA GLU A 93 -3.44 4.08 14.56
C GLU A 93 -4.72 3.39 15.08
N SER A 94 -5.88 3.96 14.77
CA SER A 94 -7.19 3.42 15.11
C SER A 94 -7.57 2.30 14.13
N PRO A 95 -8.42 1.35 14.56
CA PRO A 95 -9.04 0.38 13.66
C PRO A 95 -9.74 1.06 12.46
N PRO A 96 -9.99 0.31 11.36
CA PRO A 96 -10.72 0.83 10.21
C PRO A 96 -12.02 1.52 10.63
N THR A 97 -12.20 2.79 10.24
CA THR A 97 -13.31 3.62 10.73
C THR A 97 -13.72 4.68 9.71
N GLU A 98 -15.00 5.08 9.77
CA GLU A 98 -15.48 6.28 9.10
C GLU A 98 -14.89 7.54 9.77
N ARG A 99 -14.58 8.55 8.95
CA ARG A 99 -14.11 9.88 9.36
C ARG A 99 -15.25 10.91 9.21
N PRO A 100 -15.17 12.10 9.86
CA PRO A 100 -16.25 13.09 9.83
C PRO A 100 -16.71 13.51 8.42
N ASN A 101 -15.82 13.47 7.43
CA ASN A 101 -16.12 13.75 6.01
C ASN A 101 -16.74 12.56 5.25
N GLY A 102 -17.16 11.51 5.96
CA GLY A 102 -17.81 10.34 5.37
C GLY A 102 -16.88 9.40 4.60
N SER A 103 -15.56 9.61 4.62
CA SER A 103 -14.62 8.61 4.10
C SER A 103 -14.34 7.52 5.12
N PHE A 104 -14.24 6.28 4.66
CA PHE A 104 -13.85 5.13 5.48
C PHE A 104 -12.37 4.85 5.25
N VAL A 105 -11.58 4.71 6.33
CA VAL A 105 -10.11 4.65 6.23
C VAL A 105 -9.52 3.55 7.11
N ALA A 106 -8.40 2.99 6.67
CA ALA A 106 -7.53 2.11 7.46
C ALA A 106 -6.05 2.47 7.24
N TYR A 107 -5.19 2.12 8.19
CA TYR A 107 -3.75 2.39 8.13
C TYR A 107 -2.93 1.15 8.43
N LEU A 108 -1.86 0.96 7.66
CA LEU A 108 -0.87 -0.09 7.88
C LEU A 108 0.55 0.49 7.77
N ARG A 109 1.51 -0.19 8.38
CA ARG A 109 2.89 -0.20 7.87
C ARG A 109 3.10 -1.45 7.04
N ASP A 110 3.79 -1.30 5.91
CA ASP A 110 4.31 -2.44 5.15
C ASP A 110 5.49 -3.11 5.89
N PRO A 111 6.03 -4.24 5.39
CA PRO A 111 7.13 -4.97 6.04
C PRO A 111 8.44 -4.17 6.21
N ASP A 112 8.62 -3.06 5.48
CA ASP A 112 9.78 -2.16 5.57
C ASP A 112 9.45 -0.86 6.34
N GLY A 113 8.25 -0.78 6.91
CA GLY A 113 7.81 0.32 7.75
C GLY A 113 7.18 1.49 6.99
N ASN A 114 7.02 1.43 5.67
CA ASN A 114 6.36 2.47 4.89
C ASN A 114 4.90 2.59 5.35
N LYS A 115 4.45 3.81 5.68
CA LYS A 115 3.09 4.05 6.14
C LYS A 115 2.15 4.16 4.95
N LEU A 116 1.11 3.33 4.96
CA LEU A 116 0.08 3.25 3.92
C LEU A 116 -1.31 3.52 4.53
N THR A 117 -2.21 4.03 3.70
CA THR A 117 -3.64 4.08 4.02
C THR A 117 -4.47 3.62 2.83
N ALA A 118 -5.51 2.83 3.08
CA ALA A 118 -6.59 2.62 2.13
C ALA A 118 -7.80 3.46 2.56
N ARG A 119 -8.42 4.17 1.61
CA ARG A 119 -9.60 4.99 1.93
C ARG A 119 -10.60 5.10 0.80
N THR A 120 -11.87 5.22 1.16
CA THR A 120 -12.94 5.61 0.23
C THR A 120 -12.92 7.13 -0.05
N PRO A 121 -13.54 7.57 -1.16
CA PRO A 121 -13.83 8.98 -1.38
C PRO A 121 -14.66 9.57 -0.23
N PRO A 122 -14.46 10.85 0.12
CA PRO A 122 -15.39 11.57 1.00
C PRO A 122 -16.81 11.59 0.44
N THR A 123 -17.79 11.55 1.32
CA THR A 123 -19.23 11.59 0.96
C THR A 123 -19.98 12.76 1.59
N LYS A 124 -19.28 13.55 2.42
CA LYS A 124 -19.80 14.72 3.15
C LYS A 124 -18.89 15.92 2.93
#